data_AF-A0A968VXQ5-F1
#
_entry.id   AF-A0A968VXQ5-F1
#
_cell.length_a   1.000
_cell.length_b   1.000
_cell.length_c   1.000
_cell.angle_alpha   90.00
_cell.angle_beta   90.00
_cell.angle_gamma   90.00
#
_symmetry.space_group_name_H-M   'P 1'
#
loop_
_entity.id
_entity.type
_entity.pdbx_description
1 polymer ?
#
loop_
_entity_poly.entity_id
_entity_poly.type
_entity_poly.pdbx_seq_one_letter_code
_entity_poly.pdbx_strand_id
1 'polypeptide(L)'
;MLFNSFSFLVYFPIVFLVYWLWLYNKPHLNSAFLLVVSYVFYGWWDYRFLSLIFISSITDYLIGYLLVGQHKKATRQILLAISIVVNLGFC
;
A
#
# COMPACT_ATOMS: atom_id res chain seq x y z
N MET A 1 -8.48 -10.75 6.46
CA MET A 1 -9.13 -11.28 7.68
C MET A 1 -10.08 -10.24 8.23
N LEU A 2 -11.27 -10.62 8.70
CA LEU A 2 -12.18 -9.70 9.39
C LEU A 2 -11.56 -9.13 10.66
N PHE A 3 -11.73 -7.82 10.93
CA PHE A 3 -11.24 -7.20 12.18
C PHE A 3 -11.86 -7.86 13.42
N ASN A 4 -13.09 -8.37 13.31
CA ASN A 4 -13.78 -9.13 14.35
C ASN A 4 -13.57 -10.66 14.22
N SER A 5 -12.46 -11.10 13.60
CA SER A 5 -12.14 -12.52 13.51
C SER A 5 -11.08 -12.92 14.53
N PHE A 6 -11.19 -14.15 15.04
CA PHE A 6 -10.19 -14.73 15.92
C PHE A 6 -8.79 -14.76 15.26
N SER A 7 -8.74 -14.92 13.93
CA SER A 7 -7.51 -14.85 13.15
C SER A 7 -6.79 -13.51 13.29
N PHE A 8 -7.52 -12.37 13.30
CA PHE A 8 -6.91 -11.05 13.50
C PHE A 8 -6.37 -10.87 14.92
N LEU A 9 -7.10 -11.38 15.92
CA LEU A 9 -6.71 -11.30 17.33
C LEU A 9 -5.37 -11.98 17.59
N VAL A 10 -5.08 -13.09 16.90
CA VAL A 10 -3.78 -13.77 16.97
C VAL A 10 -2.73 -13.11 16.08
N TYR A 11 -3.12 -12.66 14.88
CA TYR A 11 -2.23 -12.04 13.90
C TYR A 11 -1.59 -10.73 14.40
N PHE A 12 -2.40 -9.84 14.97
CA PHE A 12 -1.96 -8.51 15.42
C PHE A 12 -0.82 -8.55 16.46
N PRO A 13 -0.92 -9.28 17.59
CA PRO A 13 0.15 -9.32 18.58
C PRO A 13 1.43 -9.95 18.05
N ILE A 14 1.34 -10.95 17.15
CA ILE A 14 2.52 -11.56 16.54
C ILE A 14 3.28 -10.52 15.70
N VAL A 15 2.56 -9.83 14.81
CA VAL A 15 3.13 -8.78 13.96
C VAL A 15 3.74 -7.66 14.80
N PHE A 16 3.00 -7.22 15.83
CA PHE A 16 3.44 -6.16 16.74
C PHE A 16 4.72 -6.53 17.49
N LEU A 17 4.81 -7.75 18.00
CA LEU A 17 6.01 -8.25 18.69
C LEU A 17 7.20 -8.35 17.74
N VAL A 18 7.00 -8.87 16.52
CA VAL A 18 8.08 -8.96 15.52
C VAL A 18 8.57 -7.57 15.12
N TYR A 19 7.66 -6.63 14.89
CA TYR A 19 7.98 -5.23 14.62
C TYR A 19 8.84 -4.63 15.75
N TRP A 20 8.36 -4.74 16.99
CA TRP A 20 8.95 -4.07 18.14
C TRP A 20 10.30 -4.68 18.54
N LEU A 21 10.41 -6.01 18.54
CA LEU A 21 11.61 -6.71 19.00
C LEU A 21 12.71 -6.74 17.93
N TRP A 22 12.34 -6.83 16.64
CA TRP A 22 13.31 -7.14 15.59
C TRP A 22 13.54 -6.00 14.59
N LEU A 23 12.52 -5.18 14.33
CA LEU A 23 12.55 -4.20 13.24
C LEU A 23 12.59 -2.74 13.72
N TYR A 24 12.40 -2.49 15.03
CA TYR A 24 12.42 -1.15 15.62
C TYR A 24 13.71 -0.36 15.28
N ASN A 25 14.87 -1.02 15.32
CA ASN A 25 16.17 -0.39 15.02
C ASN A 25 16.60 -0.47 13.54
N LYS A 26 15.77 -1.01 12.64
CA LYS A 26 16.13 -1.23 11.22
C LYS A 26 15.09 -0.60 10.29
N PRO A 27 15.16 0.73 10.04
CA PRO A 27 14.11 1.46 9.33
C PRO A 27 13.85 0.95 7.91
N HIS A 28 14.89 0.54 7.17
CA HIS A 28 14.72 0.00 5.82
C HIS A 28 13.99 -1.34 5.77
N LEU A 29 14.25 -2.23 6.72
CA LEU A 29 13.56 -3.52 6.80
C LEU A 29 12.16 -3.37 7.37
N ASN A 30 11.95 -2.36 8.22
CA ASN A 30 10.68 -2.06 8.86
C ASN A 30 9.59 -1.73 7.83
N SER A 31 9.88 -0.82 6.90
CA SER A 31 8.94 -0.46 5.83
C SER A 31 8.57 -1.67 4.97
N ALA A 32 9.54 -2.53 4.63
CA ALA A 32 9.28 -3.74 3.84
C ALA A 32 8.43 -4.76 4.61
N PHE A 33 8.72 -4.97 5.89
CA PHE A 33 7.95 -5.88 6.75
C PHE A 33 6.50 -5.41 6.90
N LEU A 34 6.30 -4.13 7.21
CA LEU A 34 4.96 -3.53 7.33
C LEU A 34 4.16 -3.63 6.03
N LEU A 35 4.82 -3.47 4.88
CA LEU A 35 4.19 -3.68 3.58
C LEU A 35 3.72 -5.14 3.45
N VAL A 36 4.61 -6.11 3.63
CA VAL A 36 4.27 -7.54 3.51
C VAL A 36 3.14 -7.94 4.45
N VAL A 37 3.21 -7.51 5.70
CA VAL A 37 2.15 -7.71 6.71
C VAL A 37 0.83 -7.13 6.22
N SER A 38 0.84 -5.88 5.76
CA SER A 38 -0.36 -5.24 5.22
C SER A 38 -0.94 -6.03 4.04
N TYR A 39 -0.10 -6.52 3.13
CA TYR A 39 -0.54 -7.35 2.01
C TYR A 39 -1.14 -8.69 2.46
N VAL A 40 -0.55 -9.34 3.46
CA VAL A 40 -1.07 -10.62 4.00
C VAL A 40 -2.42 -10.40 4.69
N PHE A 41 -2.55 -9.34 5.48
CA PHE A 41 -3.80 -9.02 6.18
C PHE A 41 -4.96 -8.76 5.20
N TYR A 42 -4.72 -7.94 4.18
CA TYR A 42 -5.69 -7.63 3.12
C TYR A 42 -5.94 -8.83 2.19
N GLY A 43 -4.91 -9.59 1.83
CA GLY A 43 -5.02 -10.74 0.94
C GLY A 43 -5.84 -11.89 1.53
N TRP A 44 -5.84 -12.01 2.85
CA TRP A 44 -6.70 -12.94 3.58
C TRP A 44 -8.15 -12.46 3.69
N TRP A 45 -8.45 -11.17 3.43
CA TRP A 45 -9.83 -10.67 3.43
C TRP A 45 -10.51 -10.96 2.10
N ASP A 46 -9.97 -10.42 1.01
CA ASP A 46 -10.42 -10.68 -0.36
C ASP A 46 -9.30 -10.25 -1.32
N TYR A 47 -8.74 -11.22 -2.04
CA TYR A 47 -7.60 -11.06 -2.93
C TYR A 47 -7.86 -10.10 -4.11
N ARG A 48 -9.14 -9.80 -4.43
CA ARG A 48 -9.51 -8.88 -5.52
C ARG A 48 -9.16 -7.44 -5.15
N PHE A 49 -9.51 -7.01 -3.93
CA PHE A 49 -9.20 -5.67 -3.45
C PHE A 49 -7.69 -5.44 -3.22
N LEU A 50 -6.94 -6.50 -2.92
CA LEU A 50 -5.49 -6.44 -2.80
C LEU A 50 -4.81 -6.03 -4.11
N SER A 51 -5.25 -6.65 -5.20
CA SER A 51 -4.71 -6.41 -6.54
C SER A 51 -5.04 -4.98 -6.99
N LEU A 52 -6.25 -4.49 -6.68
CA LEU A 52 -6.66 -3.11 -6.92
C LEU A 52 -5.75 -2.10 -6.21
N ILE A 53 -5.53 -2.26 -4.91
CA ILE A 53 -4.73 -1.32 -4.10
C ILE A 53 -3.25 -1.36 -4.52
N PHE A 54 -2.73 -2.55 -4.86
CA PHE A 54 -1.37 -2.71 -5.37
C PHE A 54 -1.18 -1.97 -6.70
N ILE A 55 -2.09 -2.17 -7.64
CA ILE A 55 -2.06 -1.50 -8.95
C ILE A 55 -2.22 0.01 -8.77
N SER A 56 -3.12 0.46 -7.89
CA SER A 56 -3.31 1.88 -7.59
C SER A 56 -2.01 2.50 -7.03
N SER A 57 -1.41 1.87 -6.02
CA SER A 57 -0.20 2.37 -5.36
C SER A 57 1.01 2.42 -6.30
N ILE A 58 1.17 1.40 -7.16
CA ILE A 58 2.23 1.39 -8.18
C ILE A 58 1.98 2.49 -9.21
N THR A 59 0.73 2.64 -9.66
CA THR A 59 0.36 3.65 -10.65
C THR A 59 0.61 5.05 -10.10
N ASP A 60 0.20 5.34 -8.86
CA ASP A 60 0.45 6.61 -8.18
C ASP A 60 1.94 6.87 -7.95
N TYR A 61 2.72 5.84 -7.57
CA TYR A 61 4.17 5.96 -7.41
C TYR A 61 4.88 6.30 -8.73
N LEU A 62 4.52 5.58 -9.81
CA LEU A 62 5.07 5.83 -11.15
C LEU A 62 4.67 7.22 -11.66
N ILE A 63 3.40 7.60 -11.51
CA ILE A 63 2.89 8.92 -11.89
C ILE A 63 3.63 10.01 -11.11
N GLY A 64 3.77 9.87 -9.79
CA GLY A 64 4.50 10.80 -8.93
C GLY A 64 5.97 10.93 -9.31
N TYR A 65 6.64 9.82 -9.61
CA TYR A 65 8.02 9.80 -10.08
C TYR A 65 8.19 10.49 -11.45
N LEU A 66 7.31 10.19 -12.41
CA LEU A 66 7.29 10.81 -13.73
C LEU A 66 6.96 12.32 -13.66
N LEU A 67 6.18 12.74 -12.66
CA LEU A 67 5.83 14.13 -12.41
C LEU A 67 7.04 14.99 -12.01
N VAL A 68 8.03 14.42 -11.30
CA VAL A 68 9.21 15.15 -10.81
C VAL A 68 10.13 15.59 -11.97
N GLY A 69 10.13 14.85 -13.09
CA GLY A 69 10.95 15.17 -14.27
C GLY A 69 10.26 16.02 -15.35
N GLN A 70 8.98 16.37 -15.18
CA GLN A 70 8.18 17.01 -16.23
C GLN A 70 8.04 18.53 -16.05
N HIS A 71 8.67 19.30 -16.95
CA HIS A 71 8.57 20.77 -16.99
C HIS A 71 7.32 21.30 -17.72
N LYS A 72 6.61 20.46 -18.49
CA LYS A 72 5.41 20.86 -19.22
C LYS A 72 4.15 20.73 -18.35
N LYS A 73 3.49 21.87 -18.12
CA LYS A 73 2.27 22.01 -17.31
C LYS A 73 1.12 21.08 -17.76
N ALA A 74 0.96 20.89 -19.07
CA ALA A 74 -0.08 20.04 -19.65
C ALA A 74 0.10 18.55 -19.32
N THR A 75 1.32 18.02 -19.43
CA THR A 75 1.64 16.61 -19.10
C THR A 75 1.42 16.34 -17.61
N ARG A 76 1.74 17.33 -16.77
CA ARG A 76 1.56 17.27 -15.32
C ARG A 76 0.08 17.18 -14.92
N GLN A 77 -0.78 17.93 -15.61
CA GLN A 77 -2.24 17.89 -15.39
C GLN A 77 -2.88 16.57 -15.86
N ILE A 78 -2.43 16.01 -16.99
CA ILE A 78 -2.90 14.71 -17.48
C ILE A 78 -2.52 13.59 -16.51
N LEU A 79 -1.28 13.59 -16.02
CA LEU A 79 -0.79 12.62 -15.03
C LEU A 79 -1.60 12.67 -13.72
N LEU A 80 -1.91 13.87 -13.23
CA LEU A 80 -2.77 14.05 -12.05
C LEU A 80 -4.21 13.59 -12.32
N ALA A 81 -4.78 13.91 -13.48
CA ALA A 81 -6.12 13.47 -13.86
C ALA A 81 -6.23 11.94 -13.94
N ILE A 82 -5.22 11.26 -14.48
CA ILE A 82 -5.16 9.80 -14.52
C ILE A 82 -5.10 9.22 -13.10
N SER A 83 -4.26 9.75 -12.21
CA SER A 83 -4.20 9.32 -10.80
C SER A 83 -5.55 9.49 -10.11
N ILE A 84 -6.20 10.65 -10.26
CA ILE A 84 -7.53 10.92 -9.68
C ILE A 84 -8.59 9.96 -10.24
N VAL A 85 -8.63 9.72 -11.56
CA VAL A 85 -9.59 8.81 -12.19
C VAL A 85 -9.36 7.36 -11.76
N VAL A 86 -8.11 6.93 -11.63
CA VAL A 86 -7.79 5.59 -11.13
C VAL A 86 -8.20 5.47 -9.66
N ASN A 87 -7.90 6.46 -8.82
CA ASN A 87 -8.25 6.43 -7.39
C ASN A 87 -9.78 6.49 -7.15
N LEU A 88 -10.52 7.30 -7.92
CA LEU A 88 -11.99 7.42 -7.81
C LEU A 88 -12.76 6.34 -8.59
N GLY A 89 -12.18 5.75 -9.64
CA GLY A 89 -12.78 4.65 -10.40
C GLY A 89 -12.80 3.33 -9.64
N PHE A 90 -12.12 3.27 -8.48
CA PHE A 90 -12.14 2.15 -7.55
C PHE A 90 -13.25 2.21 -6.49
N CYS A 91 -14.29 3.04 -6.70
CA CYS A 91 -15.53 3.03 -5.90
C CYS A 91 -16.36 1.76 -6.10
#